data_AF-A0A844SI73-F1
#
_entry.id   AF-A0A844SI73-F1
#
_cell.length_a   1.000
_cell.length_b   1.000
_cell.length_c   1.000
_cell.angle_alpha   90.00
_cell.angle_beta   90.00
_cell.angle_gamma   90.00
#
_symmetry.space_group_name_H-M   'P 1'
#
loop_
_entity.id
_entity.type
_entity.pdbx_description
1 polymer ?
#
loop_
_entity_poly.entity_id
_entity_poly.type
_entity_poly.pdbx_seq_one_letter_code
_entity_poly.pdbx_strand_id
1 'polypeptide(L)' 'MVDPWPPDAKFQMGDYAAKKGRASWRGRIVGWYRTDLTKLGYAIESYFEPGSVQIYPETAIDAWKPPVLERE' A
#
# COMPACT_ATOMS: atom_id res chain seq x y z
N MET A 1 7.07 6.99 19.72
CA MET A 1 8.11 6.47 18.80
C MET A 1 7.37 5.79 17.68
N VAL A 2 7.66 6.14 16.42
CA VAL A 2 7.06 5.47 15.27
C VAL A 2 7.84 4.16 15.09
N ASP A 3 7.16 3.02 15.00
CA ASP A 3 7.87 1.76 14.79
C ASP A 3 8.67 1.83 13.49
N PRO A 4 9.93 1.38 13.49
CA PRO A 4 10.70 1.33 12.26
C PRO A 4 10.02 0.40 11.25
N TRP A 5 10.27 0.64 9.97
CA TRP A 5 9.81 -0.27 8.92
C TRP A 5 10.43 -1.65 9.11
N PRO A 6 9.67 -2.74 8.86
CA PRO A 6 10.21 -4.08 8.92
C PRO A 6 11.36 -4.27 7.90
N PRO A 7 12.45 -4.96 8.26
CA PRO A 7 13.61 -5.13 7.39
C PRO A 7 13.33 -6.01 6.16
N ASP A 8 12.28 -6.82 6.22
CA ASP A 8 11.75 -7.68 5.16
C ASP A 8 10.66 -7.00 4.32
N ALA A 9 10.35 -5.73 4.57
CA ALA A 9 9.29 -5.04 3.85
C ALA A 9 9.68 -4.76 2.40
N LYS A 10 8.91 -5.34 1.47
CA LYS A 10 9.02 -5.10 0.02
C LYS A 10 8.64 -3.67 -0.38
N PHE A 11 7.77 -3.03 0.38
CA PHE A 11 7.34 -1.64 0.15
C PHE A 11 7.64 -0.79 1.39
N GLN A 12 7.84 0.50 1.16
CA GLN A 12 8.12 1.52 2.17
C GLN A 12 7.07 2.63 2.14
N MET A 13 7.11 3.52 3.13
CA MET A 13 6.26 4.71 3.17
C MET A 13 6.37 5.50 1.86
N GLY A 14 5.24 5.81 1.24
CA GLY A 14 5.15 6.60 0.01
C GLY A 14 5.26 5.80 -1.30
N ASP A 15 5.66 4.52 -1.25
CA ASP A 15 5.63 3.65 -2.43
C ASP A 15 4.21 3.50 -2.97
N TYR A 16 4.09 3.22 -4.26
CA TYR A 16 2.79 2.98 -4.88
C TYR A 16 2.54 1.49 -5.08
N ALA A 17 1.37 1.04 -4.65
CA ALA A 17 0.93 -0.34 -4.79
C ALA A 17 -0.53 -0.43 -5.22
N ALA A 18 -0.86 -1.55 -5.85
CA ALA A 18 -2.22 -1.91 -6.25
C ALA A 18 -2.56 -3.31 -5.77
N LYS A 19 -3.81 -3.50 -5.36
CA LYS A 19 -4.36 -4.81 -5.05
C LYS A 19 -4.40 -5.69 -6.29
N LYS A 20 -3.98 -6.95 -6.15
CA LYS A 20 -4.12 -8.00 -7.16
C LYS A 20 -5.58 -8.37 -7.40
N GLY A 21 -5.86 -8.78 -8.64
CA GLY A 21 -7.15 -9.31 -9.07
C GLY A 21 -8.13 -8.22 -9.52
N ARG A 22 -9.44 -8.53 -9.45
CA ARG A 22 -10.50 -7.67 -10.01
C ARG A 22 -10.87 -6.46 -9.15
N ALA A 23 -10.46 -6.41 -7.89
CA ALA A 23 -10.81 -5.33 -6.99
C ALA A 23 -9.89 -4.13 -7.22
N SER A 24 -10.48 -2.96 -7.49
CA SER A 24 -9.77 -1.72 -7.82
C SER A 24 -9.37 -0.97 -6.55
N TRP A 25 -8.25 -1.34 -5.93
CA TRP A 25 -7.60 -0.50 -4.92
C TRP A 25 -6.16 -0.26 -5.29
N ARG A 26 -5.75 1.01 -5.37
CA ARG A 26 -4.37 1.40 -5.69
C ARG A 26 -4.08 2.80 -5.18
N GLY A 27 -2.86 2.99 -4.71
CA GLY A 27 -2.41 4.26 -4.18
C GLY A 27 -1.13 4.12 -3.38
N ARG A 28 -0.96 4.96 -2.37
CA ARG A 28 0.31 5.08 -1.63
C ARG A 28 0.32 4.22 -0.39
N ILE A 29 1.44 3.57 -0.12
CA ILE A 29 1.71 2.94 1.17
C ILE A 29 1.81 4.04 2.23
N VAL A 30 0.96 3.93 3.26
CA VAL A 30 0.90 4.89 4.38
C VAL A 30 1.12 4.23 5.73
N GLY A 31 1.38 2.93 5.75
CA GLY A 31 1.68 2.19 6.97
C GLY A 31 1.81 0.70 6.72
N TRP A 32 2.12 -0.03 7.79
CA TRP A 32 2.23 -1.48 7.79
C TRP A 32 1.56 -2.07 9.03
N TYR A 33 1.26 -3.36 8.98
CA TYR A 33 0.72 -4.10 10.10
C TYR A 33 1.22 -5.55 10.09
N ARG A 34 1.15 -6.19 11.27
CA ARG A 34 1.40 -7.61 11.45
C ARG A 34 0.36 -8.20 12.39
N THR A 35 -0.09 -9.40 12.07
CA THR A 35 -0.96 -10.21 12.93
C THR A 35 -0.49 -11.67 12.90
N ASP A 36 -1.09 -12.53 13.72
CA ASP A 36 -0.81 -13.97 13.67
C ASP A 36 -1.10 -14.56 12.29
N LEU A 37 -2.17 -14.10 11.64
CA LEU A 37 -2.58 -14.52 10.30
C LEU A 37 -1.77 -13.83 9.19
N THR A 38 -1.55 -12.52 9.29
CA THR A 38 -0.85 -11.73 8.27
C THR A 38 0.55 -11.36 8.74
N LYS A 39 1.55 -12.13 8.29
CA LYS A 39 2.95 -11.94 8.72
C LYS A 39 3.53 -10.59 8.32
N LEU A 40 3.05 -10.01 7.22
CA LEU A 40 3.28 -8.61 6.84
C LEU A 40 2.14 -8.15 5.93
N GLY A 41 1.59 -6.97 6.24
CA GLY A 41 0.62 -6.31 5.39
C GLY A 41 0.80 -4.80 5.42
N TYR A 42 0.15 -4.12 4.49
CA TYR A 42 0.33 -2.70 4.23
C TYR A 42 -1.01 -1.97 4.27
N ALA A 43 -0.99 -0.75 4.78
CA ALA A 43 -2.07 0.22 4.63
C ALA A 43 -1.83 1.03 3.36
N ILE A 44 -2.82 1.07 2.48
CA ILE A 44 -2.78 1.77 1.21
C ILE A 44 -3.85 2.87 1.23
N GLU A 45 -3.41 4.12 1.23
CA GLU A 45 -4.28 5.26 0.96
C GLU A 45 -4.61 5.30 -0.54
N SER A 46 -5.89 5.44 -0.86
CA SER A 46 -6.38 5.45 -2.24
C SER A 46 -5.83 6.64 -3.02
N TYR A 47 -5.37 6.39 -4.25
CA TYR A 47 -5.00 7.45 -5.18
C TYR A 47 -6.21 8.25 -5.69
N PHE A 48 -7.38 7.60 -5.78
CA PHE A 48 -8.58 8.19 -6.37
C PHE A 48 -9.53 8.79 -5.32
N GLU A 49 -9.36 8.39 -4.06
CA GLU A 49 -10.21 8.81 -2.94
C GLU A 49 -9.31 9.22 -1.76
N PRO A 50 -8.68 10.42 -1.81
CA PRO A 50 -7.73 10.86 -0.77
C PRO A 50 -8.32 10.78 0.63
N GLY A 51 -7.52 10.33 1.61
CA GLY A 51 -7.95 10.06 2.97
C GLY A 51 -8.58 8.67 3.20
N SER A 52 -9.05 7.98 2.15
CA SER A 52 -9.57 6.62 2.28
C SER A 52 -8.42 5.61 2.32
N VAL A 53 -8.39 4.77 3.35
CA VAL A 53 -7.34 3.76 3.57
C VAL A 53 -7.95 2.38 3.66
N GLN A 54 -7.32 1.41 3.00
CA GLN A 54 -7.59 -0.02 3.20
C GLN A 54 -6.29 -0.77 3.49
N ILE A 55 -6.40 -1.94 4.11
CA ILE A 55 -5.27 -2.80 4.46
C ILE A 55 -5.29 -4.10 3.68
N TYR A 56 -4.11 -4.54 3.24
CA TYR A 56 -3.95 -5.80 2.50
C TYR A 56 -2.69 -6.55 2.94
N PRO A 57 -2.71 -7.90 2.94
CA PRO A 57 -1.48 -8.69 3.04
C PRO A 57 -0.52 -8.34 1.90
N GLU A 58 0.78 -8.44 2.14
CA GLU A 58 1.82 -8.22 1.11
C GLU A 58 1.55 -9.05 -0.14
N THR A 59 1.14 -10.30 0.05
CA THR A 59 0.89 -11.25 -1.05
C THR A 59 -0.26 -10.82 -1.97
N ALA A 60 -1.14 -9.93 -1.51
CA ALA A 60 -2.31 -9.47 -2.23
C ALA A 60 -2.09 -8.18 -3.03
N ILE A 61 -0.88 -7.62 -3.04
CA ILE A 61 -0.57 -6.35 -3.71
C ILE A 61 0.67 -6.47 -4.62
N ASP A 62 0.75 -5.62 -5.64
CA ASP A 62 1.90 -5.46 -6.53
C ASP A 62 2.30 -3.99 -6.62
N ALA A 63 3.55 -3.73 -7.03
CA ALA A 63 4.01 -2.38 -7.33
C ALA A 63 3.15 -1.77 -8.43
N TRP A 64 2.73 -0.53 -8.21
CA TRP A 64 1.91 0.22 -9.15
C TRP A 64 2.59 1.54 -9.49
N LYS A 65 2.43 2.02 -10.71
CA LYS A 65 2.88 3.35 -11.09
C LYS A 65 1.63 4.20 -11.34
N PRO A 66 1.46 5.33 -10.63
CA PRO A 66 0.39 6.24 -10.98
C PRO A 66 0.60 6.73 -12.41
N PRO A 67 -0.48 6.90 -13.19
CA PRO A 67 -0.36 7.60 -14.47
C PRO A 67 0.24 8.98 -14.20
N VAL A 68 1.17 9.42 -15.06
CA VAL A 68 1.73 10.78 -14.98
C VAL A 68 0.54 11.74 -15.10
N LEU A 69 0.26 12.49 -14.04
CA LEU A 69 -0.63 13.63 -14.14
C LEU A 69 0.15 14.69 -14.92
N GLU A 70 -0.09 14.79 -16.23
CA GLU A 70 0.14 16.04 -16.92
C GLU A 70 -0.71 17.08 -16.20
N ARG A 71 -0.04 17.91 -15.39
CA ARG A 71 -0.67 19.08 -14.80
C ARG A 71 -0.72 20.11 -15.92
N GLU A 72 -1.90 20.31 -16.49
CA GLU A 72 -2.22 21.48 -17.31
C GLU A 72 -1.99 22.79 -16.53
#